data_AF-A0A7C4A6K7-F1
#
_entry.id   AF-A0A7C4A6K7-F1
#
_cell.length_a   1.000
_cell.length_b   1.000
_cell.length_c   1.000
_cell.angle_alpha   90.00
_cell.angle_beta   90.00
_cell.angle_gamma   90.00
#
_symmetry.space_group_name_H-M   'P 1'
#
loop_
_entity.id
_entity.type
_entity.pdbx_description
1 polymer ?
#
loop_
_entity_poly.entity_id
_entity_poly.type
_entity_poly.pdbx_seq_one_letter_code
_entity_poly.pdbx_strand_id
1 'polypeptide(L)'
;MANVHKDFHGCLSYALRFLEKELGWEGVDEFLRRVARTVYSPLVEALKRDGLIALELHWRRIMEIENANFEIRHEQNTLVLVVRRCPAIHHLRMRGYAVYDKFCETTRIINEEICRNAGYVSSINYDQESGSCTQRFWKAPQWFPAPSS
;
A
#
# COMPACT_ATOMS: atom_id res chain seq x y z
N MET A 1 -22.07 -2.08 8.66
CA MET A 1 -20.87 -1.29 8.30
C MET A 1 -19.70 -2.25 8.18
N ALA A 2 -18.94 -2.21 7.09
CA ALA A 2 -17.69 -2.98 7.02
C ALA A 2 -16.70 -2.35 8.00
N ASN A 3 -16.26 -3.10 9.01
CA ASN A 3 -15.28 -2.64 10.00
C ASN A 3 -14.06 -3.55 9.90
N VAL A 4 -12.87 -2.95 9.77
CA VAL A 4 -11.61 -3.69 9.79
C VAL A 4 -11.14 -3.75 11.24
N HIS A 5 -10.97 -4.96 11.77
CA HIS A 5 -10.42 -5.11 13.11
C HIS A 5 -8.94 -4.71 13.12
N LYS A 6 -8.60 -3.58 13.74
CA LYS A 6 -7.26 -2.97 13.66
C LYS A 6 -6.12 -3.84 14.21
N ASP A 7 -6.42 -4.85 15.04
CA ASP A 7 -5.40 -5.82 15.47
C ASP A 7 -4.84 -6.68 14.31
N PHE A 8 -5.50 -6.67 13.15
CA PHE A 8 -4.91 -7.18 11.91
C PHE A 8 -3.53 -6.58 11.64
N HIS A 9 -3.33 -5.27 11.92
CA HIS A 9 -2.03 -4.62 11.75
C HIS A 9 -0.96 -5.23 12.66
N GLY A 10 -1.35 -5.62 13.88
CA GLY A 10 -0.52 -6.37 14.83
C GLY A 10 -0.12 -7.73 14.26
N CYS A 11 -1.10 -8.54 13.88
CA CYS A 11 -0.85 -9.85 13.27
C CYS A 11 0.06 -9.74 12.04
N LEU A 12 -0.17 -8.77 11.16
CA LEU A 12 0.65 -8.52 9.98
C LEU A 12 2.09 -8.16 10.34
N SER A 13 2.30 -7.27 11.32
CA SER A 13 3.63 -6.87 11.78
C SER A 13 4.45 -8.08 12.26
N TYR A 14 3.86 -8.93 13.11
CA TYR A 14 4.51 -10.15 13.58
C TYR A 14 4.74 -11.18 12.46
N ALA A 15 3.77 -11.33 11.55
CA ALA A 15 3.87 -12.26 10.43
C ALA A 15 5.00 -11.88 9.46
N LEU A 16 5.13 -10.60 9.10
CA LEU A 16 6.20 -10.13 8.22
C LEU A 16 7.58 -10.32 8.83
N ARG A 17 7.73 -10.03 10.13
CA ARG A 17 8.97 -10.29 10.87
C ARG A 17 9.33 -11.78 10.88
N PHE A 18 8.33 -12.65 11.05
CA PHE A 18 8.54 -14.10 10.98
C PHE A 18 8.93 -14.53 9.57
N LEU A 19 8.24 -14.05 8.53
CA LEU A 19 8.55 -14.37 7.14
C LEU A 19 9.97 -13.94 6.76
N GLU A 20 10.42 -12.75 7.16
CA GLU A 20 11.80 -12.32 6.91
C GLU A 20 12.81 -13.23 7.60
N LYS A 21 12.54 -13.63 8.85
CA LYS A 21 13.42 -14.53 9.59
C LYS A 21 13.60 -15.88 8.89
N GLU A 22 12.52 -16.43 8.32
CA GLU A 22 12.52 -17.78 7.74
C GLU A 22 12.89 -17.81 6.25
N LEU A 23 12.54 -16.76 5.49
CA LEU A 23 12.66 -16.74 4.03
C LEU A 23 13.57 -15.62 3.50
N GLY A 24 14.09 -14.78 4.39
CA GLY A 24 14.83 -13.58 4.02
C GLY A 24 13.95 -12.49 3.41
N TRP A 25 14.58 -11.37 3.04
CA TRP A 25 13.87 -10.23 2.47
C TRP A 25 13.24 -10.54 1.10
N GLU A 26 13.94 -11.32 0.26
CA GLU A 26 13.42 -11.74 -1.05
C GLU A 26 12.12 -12.54 -0.92
N GLY A 27 12.03 -13.41 0.08
CA GLY A 27 10.80 -14.16 0.36
C GLY A 27 9.64 -13.27 0.81
N VAL A 28 9.92 -12.20 1.57
CA VAL A 28 8.90 -11.20 1.95
C VAL A 28 8.44 -10.38 0.75
N ASP A 29 9.37 -9.91 -0.08
CA ASP A 29 9.03 -9.15 -1.30
C ASP A 29 8.13 -9.98 -2.22
N GLU A 30 8.50 -11.23 -2.53
CA GLU A 30 7.68 -12.09 -3.39
C GLU A 30 6.33 -12.43 -2.76
N PHE A 31 6.27 -12.66 -1.44
CA PHE A 31 5.02 -12.86 -0.73
C PHE A 31 4.09 -11.65 -0.90
N LEU A 32 4.59 -10.43 -0.69
CA LEU A 32 3.82 -9.20 -0.79
C LEU A 32 3.37 -8.93 -2.23
N ARG A 33 4.22 -9.18 -3.23
CA ARG A 33 3.83 -9.08 -4.64
C ARG A 33 2.74 -10.08 -5.00
N ARG A 34 2.83 -11.31 -4.50
CA ARG A 34 1.76 -12.30 -4.69
C ARG A 34 0.44 -11.86 -4.03
N VAL A 35 0.49 -11.26 -2.84
CA VAL A 35 -0.68 -10.65 -2.20
C VAL A 35 -1.28 -9.57 -3.11
N ALA A 36 -0.47 -8.68 -3.67
CA ALA A 36 -0.92 -7.65 -4.60
C ALA A 36 -1.61 -8.25 -5.83
N ARG A 37 -0.99 -9.24 -6.49
CA ARG A 37 -1.57 -9.90 -7.68
C ARG A 37 -2.87 -10.65 -7.39
N THR A 38 -3.01 -11.24 -6.21
CA THR A 38 -4.17 -12.07 -5.87
C THR A 38 -5.31 -11.26 -5.25
N VAL A 39 -5.05 -10.60 -4.12
CA VAL A 39 -6.05 -9.87 -3.34
C VAL A 39 -6.51 -8.60 -4.04
N TYR A 40 -5.60 -7.91 -4.74
CA TYR A 40 -5.90 -6.64 -5.41
C TYR A 40 -6.17 -6.79 -6.92
N SER A 41 -6.36 -8.02 -7.42
CA SER A 41 -6.73 -8.23 -8.84
C SER A 41 -7.95 -7.40 -9.28
N PRO A 42 -9.03 -7.22 -8.49
CA PRO A 42 -10.15 -6.38 -8.93
C PRO A 42 -9.78 -4.90 -9.05
N LEU A 43 -8.86 -4.41 -8.19
CA LEU A 43 -8.37 -3.03 -8.25
C LEU A 43 -7.46 -2.83 -9.46
N VAL A 44 -6.60 -3.81 -9.78
CA VAL A 44 -5.76 -3.78 -10.98
C VAL A 44 -6.64 -3.65 -12.23
N GLU A 45 -7.69 -4.45 -12.36
CA GLU A 45 -8.59 -4.38 -13.51
C GLU A 45 -9.39 -3.07 -13.56
N ALA A 46 -9.86 -2.56 -12.40
CA ALA A 46 -10.49 -1.24 -12.33
C ALA A 46 -9.52 -0.12 -12.74
N LEU A 47 -8.27 -0.18 -12.32
CA LEU A 47 -7.24 0.81 -12.68
C LEU A 47 -6.89 0.76 -14.18
N LYS A 48 -6.89 -0.42 -14.81
CA LYS A 48 -6.72 -0.54 -16.28
C LYS A 48 -7.88 0.11 -17.04
N ARG A 49 -9.11 -0.13 -16.60
CA ARG A 49 -10.33 0.32 -17.27
C ARG A 49 -10.63 1.80 -17.04
N ASP A 50 -10.58 2.22 -15.78
CA ASP A 50 -11.09 3.52 -15.33
C ASP A 50 -9.95 4.52 -15.04
N GLY A 51 -8.70 4.05 -14.97
CA GLY A 51 -7.54 4.88 -14.67
C GLY A 51 -7.44 5.29 -13.20
N LEU A 52 -6.78 6.42 -12.93
CA LEU A 52 -6.43 6.85 -11.56
C LEU A 52 -7.65 7.06 -10.65
N ILE A 53 -8.84 7.30 -11.22
CA ILE A 53 -10.07 7.44 -10.41
C ILE A 53 -10.39 6.15 -9.65
N ALA A 54 -10.06 4.97 -10.19
CA ALA A 54 -10.25 3.70 -9.49
C ALA A 54 -9.37 3.62 -8.23
N LEU A 55 -8.11 4.06 -8.32
CA LEU A 55 -7.21 4.13 -7.16
C LEU A 55 -7.69 5.15 -6.14
N GLU A 56 -8.13 6.33 -6.58
CA GLU A 56 -8.67 7.35 -5.67
C GLU A 56 -9.86 6.81 -4.88
N LEU A 57 -10.86 6.23 -5.55
CA LEU A 57 -12.06 5.70 -4.90
C LEU A 57 -11.71 4.58 -3.93
N HIS A 58 -10.78 3.70 -4.31
CA HIS A 58 -10.30 2.63 -3.45
C HIS A 58 -9.62 3.17 -2.19
N TRP A 59 -8.62 4.05 -2.34
CA TRP A 59 -7.88 4.57 -1.19
C TRP A 59 -8.73 5.45 -0.29
N ARG A 60 -9.60 6.29 -0.86
CA ARG A 60 -10.55 7.10 -0.09
C ARG A 60 -11.40 6.20 0.81
N ARG A 61 -11.98 5.14 0.25
CA ARG A 61 -12.78 4.17 1.01
C ARG A 61 -11.99 3.49 2.12
N ILE A 62 -10.78 3.00 1.84
CA ILE A 62 -9.95 2.33 2.86
C ILE A 62 -9.57 3.30 3.99
N MET A 63 -9.14 4.52 3.64
CA MET A 63 -8.74 5.52 4.62
C MET A 63 -9.92 6.00 5.49
N GLU A 64 -11.12 6.10 4.93
CA GLU A 64 -12.35 6.39 5.68
C GLU A 64 -12.70 5.27 6.66
N ILE A 65 -12.68 4.00 6.21
CA ILE A 65 -12.95 2.83 7.07
C ILE A 65 -11.93 2.76 8.22
N GLU A 66 -10.66 3.03 7.94
CA GLU A 66 -9.59 3.03 8.94
C GLU A 66 -9.59 4.27 9.86
N ASN A 67 -10.44 5.27 9.57
CA ASN A 67 -10.45 6.58 10.23
C ASN A 67 -9.07 7.25 10.21
N ALA A 68 -8.42 7.25 9.04
CA ALA A 68 -7.10 7.85 8.85
C ALA A 68 -7.19 9.39 8.79
N ASN A 69 -6.09 10.07 9.13
CA ASN A 69 -5.90 11.48 8.82
C ASN A 69 -5.16 11.58 7.48
N PHE A 70 -5.88 11.92 6.41
CA PHE A 70 -5.35 11.89 5.06
C PHE A 70 -5.95 12.97 4.15
N GLU A 71 -5.30 13.16 3.01
CA GLU A 71 -5.72 14.03 1.92
C GLU A 71 -5.44 13.31 0.59
N ILE A 72 -6.39 13.38 -0.35
CA ILE A 72 -6.20 12.90 -1.73
C ILE A 72 -6.44 14.08 -2.67
N ARG A 73 -5.52 14.29 -3.61
CA ARG A 73 -5.63 15.31 -4.64
C ARG A 73 -5.01 14.86 -5.96
N HIS A 74 -5.41 15.52 -7.04
CA HIS A 74 -4.79 15.37 -8.35
C HIS A 74 -3.84 16.54 -8.61
N GLU A 75 -2.63 16.21 -9.04
CA GLU A 75 -1.61 17.15 -9.50
C GLU A 75 -1.28 16.80 -10.96
N GLN A 76 -1.86 17.53 -11.91
CA GLN A 76 -1.75 17.26 -13.36
C GLN A 76 -2.20 15.81 -13.70
N ASN A 77 -1.27 14.92 -14.04
CA ASN A 77 -1.51 13.52 -14.38
C ASN A 77 -1.12 12.55 -13.24
N THR A 78 -1.02 13.07 -12.01
CA THR A 78 -0.59 12.33 -10.82
C THR A 78 -1.66 12.37 -9.74
N LEU A 79 -2.04 11.21 -9.24
CA LEU A 79 -2.82 11.08 -8.01
C LEU A 79 -1.86 11.13 -6.82
N VAL A 80 -2.13 11.99 -5.84
CA VAL A 80 -1.33 12.14 -4.62
C VAL A 80 -2.18 11.82 -3.41
N LEU A 81 -1.73 10.86 -2.61
CA LEU A 81 -2.29 10.51 -1.31
C LEU A 81 -1.30 10.92 -0.22
N VAL A 82 -1.70 11.85 0.65
CA VAL A 82 -0.93 12.26 1.83
C VAL A 82 -1.59 11.67 3.06
N VAL A 83 -0.89 10.81 3.79
CA VAL A 83 -1.31 10.28 5.08
C VAL A 83 -0.51 10.98 6.16
N ARG A 84 -1.19 11.84 6.94
CA ARG A 84 -0.56 12.63 8.02
C ARG A 84 -0.40 11.81 9.30
N ARG A 85 -1.27 10.82 9.49
CA ARG A 85 -1.20 9.85 10.60
C ARG A 85 -1.69 8.48 10.13
N CYS A 86 -0.77 7.54 10.00
CA CYS A 86 -1.02 6.18 9.56
C CYS A 86 -1.80 5.42 10.65
N PRO A 87 -3.01 4.91 10.33
CA PRO A 87 -3.85 4.22 11.29
C PRO A 87 -3.19 2.94 11.82
N ALA A 88 -2.45 2.21 10.96
CA ALA A 88 -1.75 1.00 11.34
C ALA A 88 -0.62 1.27 12.36
N ILE A 89 0.30 2.18 12.03
CA ILE A 89 1.42 2.54 12.93
C ILE A 89 0.90 3.12 14.25
N HIS A 90 -0.11 3.99 14.18
CA HIS A 90 -0.71 4.54 15.39
C HIS A 90 -1.32 3.45 16.28
N HIS A 91 -2.06 2.52 15.69
CA HIS A 91 -2.69 1.41 16.42
C HIS A 91 -1.64 0.49 17.06
N LEU A 92 -0.62 0.08 16.30
CA LEU A 92 0.47 -0.76 16.79
C LEU A 92 1.12 -0.17 18.05
N ARG A 93 1.45 1.13 18.01
CA ARG A 93 2.07 1.81 19.15
C ARG A 93 1.14 1.98 20.32
N MET A 94 -0.10 2.38 20.07
CA MET A 94 -1.10 2.54 21.12
C MET A 94 -1.36 1.22 21.87
N ARG A 95 -1.29 0.08 21.17
CA ARG A 95 -1.42 -1.26 21.77
C ARG A 95 -0.13 -1.84 22.33
N GLY A 96 1.02 -1.18 22.15
CA GLY A 96 2.33 -1.70 22.57
C GLY A 96 2.83 -2.90 21.76
N TYR A 97 2.32 -3.09 20.53
CA TYR A 97 2.83 -4.12 19.63
C TYR A 97 4.19 -3.72 19.05
N ALA A 98 5.03 -4.72 18.79
CA ALA A 98 6.27 -4.51 18.05
C ALA A 98 5.95 -4.10 16.61
N VAL A 99 6.49 -2.96 16.17
CA VAL A 99 6.44 -2.52 14.77
C VAL A 99 7.58 -3.17 14.03
N TYR A 100 7.27 -3.90 12.97
CA TYR A 100 8.28 -4.48 12.08
C TYR A 100 9.08 -3.36 11.39
N ASP A 101 10.41 -3.47 11.36
CA ASP A 101 11.28 -2.38 10.89
C ASP A 101 10.98 -1.96 9.44
N LYS A 102 10.58 -2.92 8.59
CA LYS A 102 10.19 -2.67 7.20
C LYS A 102 8.67 -2.66 7.00
N PHE A 103 7.87 -2.35 8.02
CA PHE A 103 6.41 -2.41 7.93
C PHE A 103 5.85 -1.55 6.78
N CYS A 104 6.38 -0.33 6.60
CA CYS A 104 5.96 0.57 5.51
C CYS A 104 6.30 0.04 4.11
N GLU A 105 7.29 -0.85 3.96
CA GLU A 105 7.61 -1.49 2.67
C GLU A 105 6.44 -2.32 2.14
N THR A 106 5.58 -2.84 3.02
CA THR A 106 4.33 -3.50 2.66
C THR A 106 3.49 -2.65 1.70
N THR A 107 3.31 -1.36 2.05
CA THR A 107 2.54 -0.44 1.22
C THR A 107 3.27 -0.11 -0.07
N ARG A 108 4.60 0.09 -0.01
CA ARG A 108 5.42 0.34 -1.20
C ARG A 108 5.31 -0.78 -2.22
N ILE A 109 5.61 -2.02 -1.81
CA ILE A 109 5.69 -3.19 -2.69
C ILE A 109 4.31 -3.52 -3.27
N ILE A 110 3.26 -3.49 -2.45
CA ILE A 110 1.90 -3.76 -2.92
C ILE A 110 1.46 -2.73 -3.96
N ASN A 111 1.67 -1.44 -3.69
CA ASN A 111 1.30 -0.38 -4.64
C ASN A 111 2.09 -0.45 -5.93
N GLU A 112 3.39 -0.71 -5.85
CA GLU A 112 4.24 -0.90 -7.04
C GLU A 112 3.74 -2.05 -7.89
N GLU A 113 3.39 -3.18 -7.28
CA GLU A 113 2.92 -4.35 -7.99
C GLU A 113 1.52 -4.12 -8.61
N ILE A 114 0.59 -3.49 -7.88
CA ILE A 114 -0.72 -3.08 -8.42
C ILE A 114 -0.52 -2.17 -9.64
N CYS A 115 0.32 -1.15 -9.52
CA CYS A 115 0.55 -0.17 -10.57
C CYS A 115 1.22 -0.81 -11.79
N ARG A 116 2.27 -1.61 -11.58
CA ARG A 116 2.97 -2.33 -12.65
C ARG A 116 1.99 -3.17 -13.46
N ASN A 117 1.14 -3.94 -12.79
CA ASN A 117 0.17 -4.81 -13.45
C ASN A 117 -0.94 -4.05 -14.19
N ALA A 118 -1.13 -2.76 -13.92
CA ALA A 118 -2.10 -1.90 -14.59
C ALA A 118 -1.48 -0.89 -15.60
N GLY A 119 -0.17 -0.90 -15.79
CA GLY A 119 0.52 0.08 -16.65
C GLY A 119 0.64 1.47 -16.01
N TYR A 120 0.86 1.51 -14.71
CA TYR A 120 1.09 2.70 -13.89
C TYR A 120 2.40 2.55 -13.12
N VAL A 121 2.86 3.65 -12.54
CA VAL A 121 4.00 3.69 -11.61
C VAL A 121 3.53 4.34 -10.31
N SER A 122 4.09 3.89 -9.20
CA SER A 122 3.93 4.52 -7.90
C SER A 122 5.27 4.91 -7.29
N SER A 123 5.25 5.94 -6.44
CA SER A 123 6.31 6.20 -5.48
C SER A 123 5.72 6.48 -4.11
N ILE A 124 6.49 6.21 -3.07
CA ILE A 124 6.14 6.54 -1.70
C ILE A 124 7.36 7.17 -1.02
N ASN A 125 7.13 8.27 -0.34
CA ASN A 125 8.04 8.78 0.67
C ASN A 125 7.34 8.59 2.02
N TYR A 126 7.90 7.77 2.90
CA TYR A 126 7.32 7.48 4.20
C TYR A 126 8.32 7.80 5.31
N ASP A 127 7.77 8.15 6.46
CA ASP A 127 8.46 8.18 7.74
C ASP A 127 7.67 7.27 8.69
N GLN A 128 8.20 6.06 8.91
CA GLN A 128 7.59 5.08 9.79
C GLN A 128 7.61 5.55 11.24
N GLU A 129 8.61 6.35 11.63
CA GLU A 129 8.72 6.89 12.97
C GLU A 129 7.64 7.92 13.24
N SER A 130 7.41 8.90 12.36
CA SER A 130 6.24 9.80 12.53
C SER A 130 4.91 9.13 12.17
N GLY A 131 4.94 8.00 11.45
CA GLY A 131 3.76 7.33 10.96
C GLY A 131 3.07 8.15 9.86
N SER A 132 3.84 8.73 8.95
CA SER A 132 3.32 9.55 7.85
C SER A 132 3.87 9.09 6.51
N CYS A 133 3.13 9.34 5.43
CA CYS A 133 3.64 9.07 4.08
C CYS A 133 2.96 9.93 3.02
N THR A 134 3.67 10.14 1.91
CA THR A 134 3.11 10.69 0.66
C THR A 134 3.31 9.67 -0.44
N GLN A 135 2.21 9.24 -1.03
CA GLN A 135 2.15 8.28 -2.13
C GLN A 135 1.74 9.00 -3.40
N ARG A 136 2.39 8.67 -4.51
CA ARG A 136 2.11 9.25 -5.84
C ARG A 136 1.88 8.14 -6.84
N PHE A 137 0.93 8.33 -7.74
CA PHE A 137 0.57 7.37 -8.77
C PHE A 137 0.39 8.08 -10.11
N TRP A 138 1.03 7.59 -11.17
CA TRP A 138 0.95 8.19 -12.50
C TRP A 138 1.05 7.13 -13.60
N LYS A 139 0.63 7.46 -14.82
CA LYS A 139 0.69 6.52 -15.95
C LYS A 139 2.14 6.17 -16.26
N ALA A 140 2.41 4.89 -16.50
CA ALA A 140 3.75 4.46 -16.86
C ALA A 140 4.15 5.03 -18.24
N PRO A 141 5.41 5.46 -18.42
CA PRO A 141 5.90 5.85 -19.74
C PRO A 141 5.90 4.65 -20.70
N GLN A 142 5.84 4.89 -22.02
CA GLN A 142 5.73 3.84 -23.03
C GLN A 142 6.86 2.79 -23.00
N TRP A 143 8.03 3.14 -22.45
CA TRP A 143 9.18 2.24 -22.32
C TRP A 143 9.19 1.43 -21.00
N PHE A 144 8.23 1.65 -20.10
CA PHE A 144 8.19 0.97 -18.82
C PHE A 144 7.89 -0.53 -19.03
N PRO A 145 8.68 -1.44 -18.41
CA PRO A 145 8.56 -2.86 -18.68
C PRO A 145 7.17 -3.38 -18.32
N ALA A 146 6.57 -4.12 -19.25
CA ALA A 146 5.32 -4.85 -19.02
C ALA A 146 5.50 -5.85 -17.87
N PRO A 147 4.45 -6.15 -17.10
CA PRO A 147 4.50 -7.19 -16.08
C PRO A 147 4.92 -8.53 -16.72
N SER A 148 5.87 -9.23 -16.09
CA SER A 148 6.22 -10.61 -16.45
C SER A 148 5.02 -11.52 -16.14
N SER A 149 4.58 -12.26 -17.15
CA SER A 149 3.48 -13.24 -17.11
C SER A 149 3.67 -14.33 -16.07
#